data_AF-A0A1B6I3P5-F1
#
_entry.id   AF-A0A1B6I3P5-F1
#
_cell.length_a   1.000
_cell.length_b   1.000
_cell.length_c   1.000
_cell.angle_alpha   90.00
_cell.angle_beta   90.00
_cell.angle_gamma   90.00
#
_symmetry.space_group_name_H-M   'P 1'
#
loop_
_entity.id
_entity.type
_entity.pdbx_description
1 polymer ?
#
loop_
_entity_poly.entity_id
_entity_poly.type
_entity_poly.pdbx_seq_one_letter_code
_entity_poly.pdbx_strand_id
1 'polypeptide(L)'
;YDLRKKDMKDNHWIEKNTLGGRAYFRTMSEPASLVIENVDLSDEAEYRCRVDFRKSPTRNFKVKLVVTVPPNKPYIIDDRGKEIQELAGPYEEGSEMNLRCIVSGGQPPPIVRWYRGSTLLDSRDTNNSRDPLAKESRLAVRRLDRSDLHA
;
A
#
# COMPACT_ATOMS: atom_id res chain seq x y z
N TYR A 1 -3.03 -29.27 -12.24
CA TYR A 1 -2.43 -30.62 -12.31
C TYR A 1 -3.55 -31.62 -12.56
N ASP A 2 -3.51 -32.38 -13.67
CA ASP A 2 -4.54 -33.39 -13.99
C ASP A 2 -3.92 -34.76 -14.26
N LEU A 3 -4.04 -35.68 -13.30
CA LEU A 3 -3.48 -37.03 -13.37
C LEU A 3 -4.37 -38.05 -14.11
N ARG A 4 -5.52 -37.66 -14.67
CA ARG A 4 -6.49 -38.61 -15.24
C ARG A 4 -6.12 -39.12 -16.64
N LYS A 5 -5.11 -38.53 -17.28
CA LYS A 5 -4.61 -39.01 -18.59
C LYS A 5 -3.55 -40.11 -18.41
N LYS A 6 -3.60 -41.09 -19.32
CA LYS A 6 -2.77 -42.30 -19.37
C LYS A 6 -1.31 -42.02 -19.79
N ASP A 7 -1.03 -40.81 -20.25
CA ASP A 7 0.30 -40.36 -20.66
C ASP A 7 0.87 -39.42 -19.60
N MET A 8 2.02 -39.79 -19.04
CA MET A 8 2.60 -39.23 -17.82
C MET A 8 3.47 -37.99 -18.13
N LYS A 9 2.97 -37.09 -18.97
CA LYS A 9 3.50 -35.73 -19.08
C LYS A 9 2.66 -34.83 -18.19
N ASP A 10 3.27 -34.35 -17.12
CA ASP A 10 2.66 -33.43 -16.17
C ASP A 10 2.11 -32.20 -16.89
N ASN A 11 0.80 -32.18 -17.14
CA ASN A 11 0.12 -31.06 -17.78
C ASN A 11 -0.13 -29.97 -16.73
N HIS A 12 0.89 -29.16 -16.50
CA HIS A 12 0.76 -27.89 -15.81
C HIS A 12 0.05 -26.92 -16.73
N TRP A 13 -1.24 -26.69 -16.45
CA TRP A 13 -2.02 -25.70 -17.16
C TRP A 13 -2.09 -24.43 -16.31
N ILE A 14 -1.56 -23.35 -16.89
CA ILE A 14 -1.82 -21.97 -16.47
C ILE A 14 -2.63 -21.33 -17.59
N GLU A 15 -3.58 -20.48 -17.23
CA GLU A 15 -4.27 -19.66 -18.21
C GLU A 15 -3.28 -18.62 -18.76
N LYS A 16 -2.72 -18.90 -19.94
CA LYS A 16 -1.58 -18.12 -20.48
C LYS A 16 -1.94 -16.69 -20.88
N ASN A 17 -3.22 -16.43 -21.18
CA ASN A 17 -3.67 -15.15 -21.72
C ASN A 17 -4.07 -14.15 -20.63
N THR A 18 -4.35 -14.58 -19.40
CA THR A 18 -4.85 -13.70 -18.34
C THR A 18 -3.75 -12.91 -17.62
N LEU A 19 -2.49 -13.41 -17.62
CA LEU A 19 -1.36 -12.78 -16.91
C LEU A 19 -0.23 -12.35 -17.84
N GLY A 20 -0.52 -12.18 -19.14
CA GLY A 20 0.43 -11.62 -20.12
C GLY A 20 1.77 -12.37 -20.25
N GLY A 21 1.81 -13.67 -19.92
CA GLY A 21 3.06 -14.46 -19.93
C GLY A 21 4.03 -14.18 -18.78
N ARG A 22 3.67 -13.29 -17.85
CA ARG A 22 4.46 -12.89 -16.68
C ARG A 22 4.39 -13.90 -15.52
N ALA A 23 3.59 -14.94 -15.67
CA ALA A 23 3.30 -15.89 -14.60
C ALA A 23 3.74 -17.31 -14.96
N TYR A 24 4.30 -18.01 -13.98
CA TYR A 24 4.72 -19.40 -14.10
C TYR A 24 4.51 -20.16 -12.80
N PHE A 25 4.34 -21.47 -12.92
CA PHE A 25 4.11 -22.35 -11.78
C PHE A 25 5.41 -23.03 -11.36
N ARG A 26 5.83 -22.82 -10.11
CA ARG A 26 7.00 -23.46 -9.51
C ARG A 26 6.58 -24.73 -8.78
N THR A 27 6.90 -25.87 -9.38
CA THR A 27 6.52 -27.21 -8.88
C THR A 27 7.50 -27.80 -7.88
N MET A 28 8.77 -27.38 -7.96
CA MET A 28 9.86 -27.87 -7.11
C MET A 28 9.92 -27.20 -5.73
N SER A 29 9.02 -26.27 -5.42
CA SER A 29 8.90 -25.69 -4.08
C SER A 29 7.90 -26.48 -3.26
N GLU A 30 8.12 -26.56 -1.94
CA GLU A 30 7.13 -27.07 -0.98
C GLU A 30 6.64 -25.91 -0.10
N PRO A 31 5.38 -25.44 -0.26
CA PRO A 31 4.38 -25.87 -1.26
C PRO A 31 4.68 -25.38 -2.68
N ALA A 32 4.12 -26.06 -3.68
CA ALA A 32 4.17 -25.61 -5.07
C ALA A 32 3.46 -24.25 -5.20
N SER A 33 4.08 -23.31 -5.91
CA SER A 33 3.69 -21.90 -5.88
C SER A 33 3.46 -21.32 -7.27
N LEU A 34 2.48 -20.43 -7.40
CA LEU A 34 2.31 -19.56 -8.57
C LEU A 34 3.19 -18.32 -8.37
N VAL A 35 4.05 -18.02 -9.34
CA VAL A 35 4.87 -16.81 -9.36
C VAL A 35 4.31 -15.90 -10.44
N ILE A 36 4.11 -14.62 -10.11
CA ILE A 36 3.70 -13.56 -11.02
C ILE A 36 4.77 -12.48 -10.95
N GLU A 37 5.41 -12.19 -12.07
CA GLU A 37 6.45 -11.15 -12.17
C GLU A 37 5.83 -9.80 -12.54
N ASN A 38 6.46 -8.72 -12.07
CA ASN A 38 6.03 -7.34 -12.31
C ASN A 38 4.53 -7.15 -12.02
N VAL A 39 4.13 -7.48 -10.79
CA VAL A 39 2.73 -7.41 -10.34
C VAL A 39 2.21 -5.99 -10.49
N ASP A 40 1.01 -5.87 -11.06
CA ASP A 40 0.29 -4.61 -11.22
C ASP A 40 -1.10 -4.67 -10.55
N LEU A 41 -1.78 -3.53 -10.45
CA LEU A 41 -3.10 -3.44 -9.80
C LEU A 41 -4.17 -4.32 -10.45
N SER A 42 -4.06 -4.60 -11.76
CA SER A 42 -5.03 -5.45 -12.47
C SER A 42 -4.87 -6.94 -12.17
N ASP A 43 -3.74 -7.34 -11.55
CA ASP A 43 -3.52 -8.70 -11.06
C ASP A 43 -4.30 -9.00 -9.77
N GLU A 44 -4.86 -7.98 -9.08
CA GLU A 44 -5.66 -8.15 -7.87
C GLU A 44 -6.93 -8.98 -8.15
N ALA A 45 -6.92 -10.24 -7.72
CA ALA A 45 -7.99 -11.19 -7.99
C ALA A 45 -7.99 -12.36 -6.99
N GLU A 46 -9.04 -13.19 -7.06
CA GLU A 46 -9.06 -14.52 -6.42
C GLU A 46 -8.45 -15.56 -7.38
N TYR A 47 -7.31 -16.10 -6.99
CA TYR A 47 -6.63 -17.18 -7.70
C TYR A 47 -7.05 -18.53 -7.16
N ARG A 48 -7.34 -19.48 -8.07
CA ARG A 48 -7.73 -20.84 -7.69
C ARG A 48 -6.65 -21.85 -8.06
N CYS A 49 -6.10 -22.52 -7.06
CA CYS A 49 -5.28 -23.70 -7.25
C CYS A 49 -6.17 -24.96 -7.25
N ARG A 50 -6.11 -25.74 -8.33
CA ARG A 50 -6.85 -27.00 -8.49
C ARG A 50 -5.90 -28.17 -8.70
N VAL A 51 -6.04 -29.19 -7.87
CA VAL A 51 -5.25 -30.42 -7.93
C VAL A 51 -6.19 -31.61 -8.08
N ASP A 52 -6.17 -32.27 -9.25
CA ASP A 52 -6.94 -33.47 -9.52
C ASP A 52 -6.09 -34.73 -9.26
N PHE A 53 -6.57 -35.64 -8.42
CA PHE A 53 -5.91 -36.90 -8.09
C PHE A 53 -6.59 -38.08 -8.81
N ARG A 54 -5.86 -39.19 -9.02
CA ARG A 54 -6.43 -40.40 -9.68
C ARG A 54 -7.46 -41.14 -8.83
N LYS A 55 -7.19 -41.26 -7.53
CA LYS A 55 -7.95 -42.11 -6.58
C LYS A 55 -8.49 -41.33 -5.38
N SER A 56 -8.45 -40.00 -5.43
CA SER A 56 -8.87 -39.14 -4.32
C SER A 56 -9.61 -37.91 -4.86
N PRO A 57 -10.48 -37.27 -4.06
CA PRO A 57 -11.18 -36.08 -4.48
C PRO A 57 -10.24 -34.95 -4.90
N THR A 58 -10.64 -34.18 -5.91
CA THR A 58 -9.97 -32.94 -6.32
C THR A 58 -9.87 -31.97 -5.15
N ARG A 59 -8.67 -31.45 -4.89
CA ARG A 59 -8.46 -30.38 -3.92
C ARG A 59 -8.49 -29.02 -4.62
N ASN A 60 -9.14 -28.06 -3.97
CA ASN A 60 -9.25 -26.69 -4.46
C ASN A 60 -8.86 -25.72 -3.36
N PHE A 61 -7.95 -24.81 -3.67
CA PHE A 61 -7.54 -23.72 -2.80
C PHE A 61 -7.83 -22.40 -3.49
N LYS A 62 -8.33 -21.43 -2.75
CA LYS A 62 -8.57 -20.06 -3.22
C LYS A 62 -7.65 -19.14 -2.45
N VAL A 63 -6.94 -18.28 -3.17
CA VAL A 63 -6.01 -17.30 -2.62
C VAL A 63 -6.40 -15.95 -3.18
N LYS A 64 -6.72 -15.00 -2.30
CA LYS A 64 -6.97 -13.62 -2.69
C LYS A 64 -5.63 -12.89 -2.74
N LEU A 65 -5.18 -12.52 -3.93
CA LEU A 65 -4.08 -11.59 -4.09
C LEU A 65 -4.62 -10.19 -3.84
N VAL A 66 -3.99 -9.41 -2.96
CA VAL A 66 -4.27 -7.99 -2.76
C VAL A 66 -2.99 -7.24 -3.11
N VAL A 67 -3.10 -6.27 -4.01
CA VAL A 67 -1.93 -5.53 -4.51
C VAL A 67 -1.83 -4.22 -3.74
N THR A 68 -0.68 -3.99 -3.11
CA THR A 68 -0.42 -2.77 -2.37
C THR A 68 0.40 -1.78 -3.19
N VAL A 69 -0.03 -0.52 -3.21
CA VAL A 69 0.66 0.58 -3.89
C VAL A 69 1.13 1.57 -2.84
N PRO A 70 2.40 1.99 -2.86
CA PRO A 70 2.88 3.03 -1.95
C PRO A 70 2.19 4.38 -2.24
N PRO A 71 1.93 5.20 -1.22
CA PRO A 71 1.44 6.56 -1.45
C PRO A 71 2.51 7.43 -2.12
N ASN A 72 2.08 8.56 -2.69
CA ASN A 72 2.98 9.58 -3.17
C ASN A 72 3.73 10.25 -2.00
N LYS A 73 4.83 10.94 -2.32
CA LYS A 73 5.60 11.67 -1.31
C LYS A 73 4.70 12.68 -0.58
N PRO A 74 4.63 12.64 0.76
CA PRO A 74 3.89 13.63 1.54
C PRO A 74 4.48 15.03 1.32
N TYR A 75 3.61 16.03 1.28
CA TYR A 75 4.03 17.44 1.31
C TYR A 75 3.31 18.18 2.44
N ILE A 76 3.99 19.16 3.02
CA ILE A 76 3.50 19.94 4.16
C ILE A 76 3.28 21.37 3.69
N ILE A 77 2.14 21.95 4.05
CA ILE A 77 1.82 23.34 3.79
C ILE A 77 1.57 24.11 5.08
N ASP A 78 2.02 25.35 5.10
CA ASP A 78 1.76 26.29 6.21
C ASP A 78 0.36 26.91 6.13
N ASP A 79 0.07 27.78 7.09
CA ASP A 79 -1.14 28.58 7.22
C ASP A 79 -1.37 29.54 6.03
N ARG A 80 -0.28 29.98 5.39
CA ARG A 80 -0.29 30.80 4.17
C ARG A 80 -0.47 29.99 2.89
N GLY A 81 -0.55 28.66 3.01
CA GLY A 81 -0.67 27.74 1.88
C GLY A 81 0.63 27.53 1.11
N LYS A 82 1.78 27.95 1.66
CA LYS A 82 3.10 27.71 1.09
C LYS A 82 3.58 26.32 1.47
N GLU A 83 4.13 25.59 0.50
CA GLU A 83 4.80 24.32 0.76
C GLU A 83 6.09 24.52 1.54
N ILE A 84 6.25 23.76 2.61
CA ILE A 84 7.43 23.74 3.46
C ILE A 84 8.38 22.67 2.92
N GLN A 85 9.56 23.10 2.47
CA GLN A 85 10.60 22.19 1.99
C GLN A 85 11.49 21.68 3.12
N GLU A 86 11.93 22.56 4.02
CA GLU A 86 12.86 22.23 5.11
C GLU A 86 12.41 22.81 6.45
N LEU A 87 12.15 24.12 6.51
CA LEU A 87 11.82 24.82 7.75
C LEU A 87 10.51 25.60 7.62
N ALA A 88 9.63 25.41 8.59
CA ALA A 88 8.40 26.18 8.74
C ALA A 88 8.70 27.50 9.48
N GLY A 89 8.12 28.62 9.03
CA GLY A 89 8.25 29.92 9.69
C GLY A 89 8.82 31.03 8.79
N PRO A 90 9.38 32.10 9.37
CA PRO A 90 9.53 32.35 10.81
C PRO A 90 8.19 32.51 11.55
N TYR A 91 8.15 32.11 12.82
CA TYR A 91 7.00 32.30 13.73
C TYR A 91 7.43 33.09 14.96
N GLU A 92 6.50 33.84 15.55
CA GLU A 92 6.75 34.58 16.78
C GLU A 92 6.52 33.70 18.02
N GLU A 93 7.30 33.90 19.07
CA GLU A 93 7.07 33.23 20.35
C GLU A 93 5.69 33.62 20.91
N GLY A 94 4.94 32.64 21.39
CA GLY A 94 3.54 32.79 21.82
C GLY A 94 2.51 32.71 20.68
N SER A 95 2.93 32.71 19.41
CA SER A 95 2.01 32.56 18.27
C SER A 95 1.47 31.13 18.11
N GLU A 96 0.48 30.97 17.23
CA GLU A 96 -0.09 29.67 16.84
C GLU A 96 0.41 29.28 15.45
N MET A 97 0.93 28.06 15.32
CA MET A 97 1.33 27.48 14.05
C MET A 97 0.35 26.39 13.63
N ASN A 98 -0.09 26.46 12.38
CA ASN A 98 -0.98 25.49 11.76
C ASN A 98 -0.32 24.88 10.53
N LEU A 99 0.00 23.59 10.60
CA LEU A 99 0.58 22.82 9.50
C LEU A 99 -0.41 21.79 8.99
N ARG A 100 -0.35 21.50 7.69
CA ARG A 100 -1.17 20.46 7.06
C ARG A 100 -0.27 19.57 6.23
N CYS A 101 -0.28 18.28 6.55
CA CYS A 101 0.40 17.26 5.76
C CYS A 101 -0.63 16.61 4.85
N ILE A 102 -0.36 16.59 3.54
CA ILE A 102 -1.26 16.03 2.52
C ILE A 102 -0.51 14.92 1.80
N VAL A 103 -1.19 13.77 1.64
CA VAL A 103 -0.66 12.57 1.00
C VAL A 103 -1.71 12.04 0.05
N SER A 104 -1.37 11.89 -1.22
CA SER A 104 -2.26 11.31 -2.23
C SER A 104 -1.81 9.92 -2.67
N GLY A 105 -2.76 9.17 -3.23
CA GLY A 105 -2.52 7.81 -3.70
C GLY A 105 -2.31 6.81 -2.57
N GLY A 106 -1.84 5.64 -2.96
CA GLY A 106 -1.65 4.50 -2.06
C GLY A 106 -2.87 3.57 -2.02
N GLN A 107 -2.59 2.28 -2.00
CA GLN A 107 -3.57 1.22 -1.82
C GLN A 107 -2.99 0.21 -0.82
N PRO A 108 -3.59 0.00 0.36
CA PRO A 108 -4.74 0.73 0.91
C PRO A 108 -4.44 2.22 1.14
N PRO A 109 -5.47 3.05 1.39
CA PRO A 109 -5.28 4.46 1.72
C PRO A 109 -4.29 4.65 2.88
N PRO A 110 -3.37 5.63 2.80
CA PRO A 110 -2.37 5.85 3.83
C PRO A 110 -2.99 6.38 5.13
N ILE A 111 -2.20 6.32 6.20
CA ILE A 111 -2.52 6.97 7.49
C ILE A 111 -1.46 8.04 7.72
N VAL A 112 -1.91 9.27 8.00
CA VAL A 112 -1.02 10.43 8.18
C VAL A 112 -0.99 10.82 9.66
N ARG A 113 0.21 10.89 10.26
CA ARG A 113 0.40 11.24 11.67
C ARG A 113 1.57 12.19 11.84
N TRP A 114 1.46 13.06 12.83
CA TRP A 114 2.51 14.00 13.20
C TRP A 114 3.38 13.46 14.32
N TYR A 115 4.69 13.66 14.20
CA TYR A 115 5.67 13.32 15.21
C TYR A 115 6.51 14.55 15.54
N ARG A 116 6.95 14.65 16.80
CA ARG A 116 8.00 15.58 17.25
C ARG A 116 9.15 14.74 17.79
N GLY A 117 10.25 14.69 17.05
CA GLY A 117 11.27 13.66 17.23
C GLY A 117 10.65 12.25 17.19
N SER A 118 10.69 11.53 18.31
CA SER A 118 10.11 10.18 18.46
C SER A 118 8.72 10.16 19.09
N THR A 119 8.19 11.31 19.51
CA THR A 119 6.90 11.42 20.19
C THR A 119 5.78 11.61 19.18
N LEU A 120 4.79 10.71 19.20
CA LEU A 120 3.56 10.85 18.41
C LEU A 120 2.73 12.00 18.98
N LEU A 121 2.37 12.97 18.14
CA LEU A 121 1.47 14.06 18.49
C LEU A 121 0.02 13.62 18.24
N ASP A 122 -0.90 14.04 19.12
CA ASP A 122 -2.34 13.78 18.93
C ASP A 122 -2.82 14.52 17.68
N SER A 123 -2.97 13.76 16.60
CA SER A 123 -3.37 14.24 15.29
C SER A 123 -4.21 13.16 14.62
N ARG A 124 -5.24 13.60 13.89
CA ARG A 124 -6.13 12.72 13.13
C ARG A 124 -6.02 13.06 11.66
N ASP A 125 -6.02 12.03 10.83
CA ASP A 125 -6.15 12.19 9.39
C ASP A 125 -7.62 12.18 8.97
N THR A 126 -7.92 12.99 7.98
CA THR A 126 -9.21 13.06 7.31
C THR A 126 -9.01 12.98 5.81
N ASN A 127 -10.07 12.75 5.05
CA ASN A 127 -9.99 12.94 3.59
C ASN A 127 -9.79 14.43 3.30
N ASN A 128 -8.97 14.74 2.30
CA ASN A 128 -8.75 16.12 1.89
C ASN A 128 -10.00 16.69 1.20
N SER A 129 -10.28 17.97 1.42
CA SER A 129 -11.49 18.61 0.89
C SER A 129 -11.47 18.86 -0.63
N ARG A 130 -10.27 18.95 -1.23
CA ARG A 130 -10.08 19.19 -2.67
C ARG A 130 -9.91 17.88 -3.44
N ASP A 131 -9.24 16.90 -2.84
CA ASP A 131 -9.04 15.56 -3.38
C ASP A 131 -9.49 14.52 -2.34
N PRO A 132 -10.71 13.95 -2.46
CA PRO A 132 -11.22 12.95 -1.52
C PRO A 132 -10.40 11.66 -1.43
N LEU A 133 -9.55 11.37 -2.45
CA LEU A 133 -8.64 10.23 -2.44
C LEU A 133 -7.34 10.51 -1.68
N ALA A 134 -7.04 11.79 -1.43
CA ALA A 134 -5.92 12.19 -0.60
C ALA A 134 -6.29 12.25 0.89
N LYS A 135 -5.32 11.94 1.74
CA LYS A 135 -5.38 12.09 3.19
C LYS A 135 -4.70 13.38 3.62
N GLU A 136 -5.31 14.04 4.59
CA GLU A 136 -4.82 15.27 5.19
C GLU A 136 -4.81 15.11 6.71
N SER A 137 -3.69 15.45 7.36
CA SER A 137 -3.63 15.59 8.81
C SER A 137 -3.17 16.99 9.20
N ARG A 138 -3.84 17.59 10.16
CA ARG A 138 -3.56 18.95 10.65
C ARG A 138 -2.85 18.89 11.99
N LEU A 139 -1.81 19.70 12.13
CA LEU A 139 -1.11 19.94 13.37
C LEU A 139 -1.28 21.41 13.75
N ALA A 140 -1.85 21.65 14.93
CA ALA A 140 -1.96 22.98 15.53
C ALA A 140 -1.12 23.01 16.80
N VAL A 141 -0.06 23.82 16.81
CA VAL A 141 0.76 24.07 18.00
C VAL A 141 0.42 25.47 18.50
N ARG A 142 -0.11 25.54 19.71
CA ARG A 142 -0.51 26.79 20.35
C ARG A 142 0.59 27.28 21.28
N ARG A 143 0.81 28.61 21.29
CA ARG A 143 1.81 29.26 22.13
C ARG A 143 3.20 28.67 21.89
N LEU A 144 3.69 28.84 20.66
CA LEU A 144 5.03 28.41 20.30
C LEU A 144 6.08 28.93 21.28
N ASP A 145 7.02 28.09 21.66
CA ASP A 145 8.15 28.46 22.49
C ASP A 145 9.49 28.14 21.81
N ARG A 146 10.60 28.56 22.42
CA ARG A 146 11.94 28.34 21.85
C ARG A 146 12.33 26.87 21.70
N SER A 147 11.68 25.95 22.41
CA SER A 147 11.90 24.51 22.27
C SER A 147 11.25 23.92 21.01
N ASP A 148 10.30 24.63 20.38
CA ASP A 148 9.72 24.22 19.09
C ASP A 148 10.65 24.54 17.90
N LEU A 149 11.74 25.28 18.12
CA LEU A 149 12.70 25.63 17.07
C LEU A 149 13.56 24.40 16.69
N HIS A 150 13.49 23.99 15.43
CA HIS A 150 14.20 22.80 14.89
C HIS A 150 13.77 21.45 15.52
N ALA A 151 12.58 21.39 16.12
CA ALA A 151 12.01 20.20 16.75
C ALA A 151 11.37 19.21 15.76
#